data_AF-A0A939HU89-F1
#
_entry.id   AF-A0A939HU89-F1
#
_cell.length_a   1.000
_cell.length_b   1.000
_cell.length_c   1.000
_cell.angle_alpha   90.00
_cell.angle_beta   90.00
_cell.angle_gamma   90.00
#
_symmetry.space_group_name_H-M   'P 1'
#
loop_
_entity.id
_entity.type
_entity.pdbx_description
1 polymer ?
#
loop_
_entity_poly.entity_id
_entity_poly.type
_entity_poly.pdbx_seq_one_letter_code
_entity_poly.pdbx_strand_id
1 'polypeptide(L)'
;MPKAPNIPPEPEITHEKREVAEAEIREKQKTVDYDTKEYPVEVLVLKYRDGLDEDTNELYIPDYQRDLMWDESRQSKFIESIFLGLPTHIVVADLRPKPEDDGENLGRLEIVDGTQRIRTLDRFLNNELQLCGLEKLKKLNNFKFRDLSLARQRRFNRASVARYAVG
;
A
#
# COMPACT_ATOMS: atom_id res chain seq x y z
N MET A 1 14.97 41.65 25.68
CA MET A 1 14.35 40.76 24.68
C MET A 1 15.46 40.01 23.97
N PRO A 2 15.56 38.67 24.04
CA PRO A 2 16.55 37.92 23.27
C PRO A 2 16.22 38.04 21.78
N LYS A 3 17.21 38.41 20.96
CA LYS A 3 17.09 38.44 19.49
C LYS A 3 16.92 37.01 19.00
N ALA A 4 15.93 36.77 18.14
CA ALA A 4 15.77 35.48 17.47
C ALA A 4 17.07 35.12 16.73
N PRO A 5 17.51 33.85 16.76
CA PRO A 5 18.70 33.44 16.04
C PRO A 5 18.51 33.69 14.54
N ASN A 6 19.50 34.36 13.94
CA ASN A 6 19.54 34.62 12.50
C ASN A 6 19.87 33.30 11.79
N ILE A 7 18.84 32.55 11.40
CA ILE A 7 18.99 31.32 10.61
C ILE A 7 19.28 31.76 9.16
N PRO A 8 20.44 31.40 8.57
CA PRO A 8 20.71 31.72 7.18
C PRO A 8 19.65 31.08 6.27
N PRO A 9 19.26 31.72 5.16
CA PRO A 9 18.29 31.16 4.23
C PRO A 9 18.82 29.82 3.70
N GLU A 10 17.94 28.82 3.67
CA GLU A 10 18.28 27.51 3.13
C GLU A 10 18.70 27.66 1.65
N PRO A 11 19.74 26.93 1.20
CA PRO A 11 20.20 27.01 -0.18
C PRO A 11 19.10 26.52 -1.14
N GLU A 12 18.85 27.30 -2.19
CA GLU A 12 17.85 26.95 -3.20
C GLU A 12 18.34 25.76 -4.05
N ILE A 13 17.49 24.73 -4.13
CA ILE A 13 17.74 23.51 -4.91
C ILE A 13 17.08 23.66 -6.28
N THR A 14 17.88 23.89 -7.32
CA THR A 14 17.44 24.01 -8.70
C THR A 14 17.07 22.65 -9.31
N HIS A 15 16.27 22.64 -10.38
CA HIS A 15 15.94 21.43 -11.13
C HIS A 15 17.21 20.70 -11.64
N GLU A 16 18.15 21.45 -12.20
CA GLU A 16 19.43 20.90 -12.67
C GLU A 16 20.21 20.19 -11.56
N LYS A 17 20.23 20.74 -10.34
CA LYS A 17 20.85 20.08 -9.18
C LYS A 17 20.15 18.77 -8.81
N ARG A 18 18.82 18.69 -8.96
CA ARG A 18 18.05 17.45 -8.72
C ARG A 18 18.41 16.38 -9.74
N GLU A 19 18.44 16.73 -11.02
CA GLU A 19 18.80 15.81 -12.10
C GLU A 19 20.21 15.22 -11.93
N VAL A 20 21.19 16.06 -11.59
CA VAL A 20 22.56 15.60 -11.33
C VAL A 20 22.62 14.67 -10.12
N ALA A 21 21.88 14.99 -9.05
CA ALA A 21 21.83 14.13 -7.86
C ALA A 21 21.16 12.77 -8.16
N GLU A 22 20.06 12.76 -8.91
CA GLU A 22 19.39 11.52 -9.34
C GLU A 22 20.29 10.65 -10.21
N ALA A 23 21.04 11.25 -11.14
CA ALA A 23 22.00 10.52 -11.96
C ALA A 23 23.10 9.85 -11.10
N GLU A 24 23.63 10.56 -10.10
CA GLU A 24 24.63 10.02 -9.18
C GLU A 24 24.07 8.87 -8.32
N ILE A 25 22.83 8.99 -7.85
CA ILE A 25 22.14 7.92 -7.10
C ILE A 25 22.02 6.66 -7.97
N ARG A 26 21.53 6.79 -9.21
CA ARG A 26 21.37 5.67 -10.13
C ARG A 26 22.68 4.99 -10.48
N GLU A 27 23.77 5.75 -10.63
CA GLU A 27 25.11 5.20 -10.90
C GLU A 27 25.63 4.36 -9.72
N LYS A 28 25.38 4.81 -8.48
CA LYS A 28 25.94 4.19 -7.27
C LYS A 28 25.04 3.14 -6.61
N GLN A 29 23.76 3.09 -6.98
CA GLN A 29 22.80 2.16 -6.40
C GLN A 29 23.13 0.71 -6.80
N LYS A 30 23.21 -0.18 -5.81
CA LYS A 30 23.36 -1.62 -6.07
C LYS A 30 22.02 -2.21 -6.48
N THR A 31 22.01 -2.99 -7.56
CA THR A 31 20.86 -3.84 -7.90
C THR A 31 20.80 -5.01 -6.92
N VAL A 32 19.70 -5.09 -6.16
CA VAL A 32 19.37 -6.25 -5.34
C VAL A 32 18.22 -6.96 -6.04
N ASP A 33 18.43 -8.20 -6.46
CA ASP A 33 17.48 -8.92 -7.32
C ASP A 33 16.19 -9.36 -6.60
N TYR A 34 16.16 -9.35 -5.26
CA TYR A 34 14.97 -9.65 -4.47
C TYR A 34 15.16 -9.24 -3.00
N ASP A 35 14.21 -8.49 -2.43
CA ASP A 35 14.11 -8.21 -0.99
C ASP A 35 12.67 -8.45 -0.52
N THR A 36 12.51 -9.14 0.61
CA THR A 36 11.20 -9.35 1.23
C THR A 36 11.00 -8.35 2.35
N LYS A 37 10.23 -7.31 2.06
CA LYS A 37 9.69 -6.41 3.09
C LYS A 37 8.28 -6.83 3.45
N GLU A 38 7.91 -6.66 4.71
CA GLU A 38 6.54 -6.84 5.19
C GLU A 38 5.97 -5.49 5.59
N TYR A 39 4.86 -5.08 4.98
CA TYR A 39 4.12 -3.91 5.43
C TYR A 39 2.91 -4.32 6.29
N PRO A 40 2.66 -3.57 7.39
CA PRO A 40 1.38 -3.61 8.07
C PRO A 40 0.23 -3.29 7.11
N VAL A 41 -0.95 -3.90 7.36
CA VAL A 41 -2.19 -3.62 6.61
C VAL A 41 -2.43 -2.11 6.45
N GLU A 42 -2.26 -1.32 7.52
CA GLU A 42 -2.52 0.12 7.46
C GLU A 42 -1.59 0.87 6.51
N VAL A 43 -0.33 0.46 6.41
CA VAL A 43 0.65 1.08 5.50
C VAL A 43 0.37 0.67 4.06
N LEU A 44 0.02 -0.59 3.82
CA LEU A 44 -0.36 -1.06 2.48
C LEU A 44 -1.58 -0.31 1.94
N VAL A 45 -2.63 -0.21 2.76
CA VAL A 45 -3.87 0.47 2.35
C VAL A 45 -3.60 1.96 2.16
N LEU A 46 -2.80 2.59 3.02
CA LEU A 46 -2.40 3.99 2.86
C LEU A 46 -1.70 4.21 1.50
N LYS A 47 -0.66 3.42 1.18
CA LYS A 47 0.07 3.56 -0.08
C LYS A 47 -0.76 3.24 -1.32
N TYR A 48 -1.79 2.41 -1.18
CA TYR A 48 -2.75 2.12 -2.26
C TYR A 48 -3.76 3.25 -2.47
N ARG A 49 -4.22 3.88 -1.38
CA ARG A 49 -5.35 4.82 -1.42
C ARG A 49 -4.92 6.27 -1.60
N ASP A 50 -3.79 6.67 -1.01
CA ASP A 50 -3.31 8.05 -1.09
C ASP A 50 -2.94 8.38 -2.54
N GLY A 51 -3.60 9.38 -3.14
CA GLY A 51 -3.46 9.71 -4.57
C GLY A 51 -4.19 8.78 -5.54
N LEU A 52 -5.08 7.89 -5.07
CA LEU A 52 -5.78 6.94 -5.94
C LEU A 52 -6.73 7.61 -6.94
N ASP A 53 -7.39 8.70 -6.54
CA ASP A 53 -8.35 9.43 -7.39
C ASP A 53 -7.61 10.20 -8.51
N GLU A 54 -6.38 10.64 -8.25
CA GLU A 54 -5.49 11.31 -9.19
C GLU A 54 -4.54 10.35 -9.94
N ASP A 55 -4.61 9.05 -9.65
CA ASP A 55 -3.69 8.01 -10.17
C ASP A 55 -2.20 8.29 -9.88
N THR A 56 -1.91 8.88 -8.73
CA THR A 56 -0.56 9.17 -8.22
C THR A 56 -0.15 8.30 -7.03
N ASN A 57 -0.99 7.33 -6.67
CA ASN A 57 -0.77 6.40 -5.56
C ASN A 57 0.48 5.53 -5.74
N GLU A 58 1.24 5.34 -4.66
CA GLU A 58 2.49 4.59 -4.66
C GLU A 58 2.27 3.09 -4.98
N LEU A 59 1.20 2.47 -4.49
CA LEU A 59 0.82 1.09 -4.85
C LEU A 59 -0.36 1.08 -5.81
N TYR A 60 -0.18 0.62 -7.05
CA TYR A 60 -1.25 0.68 -8.05
C TYR A 60 -1.62 -0.68 -8.64
N ILE A 61 -2.85 -0.78 -9.15
CA ILE A 61 -3.35 -1.94 -9.88
C ILE A 61 -3.34 -1.57 -11.38
N PRO A 62 -2.63 -2.33 -12.22
CA PRO A 62 -2.63 -2.11 -13.66
C PRO A 62 -4.01 -2.20 -14.28
N ASP A 63 -4.22 -1.43 -15.34
CA ASP A 63 -5.52 -1.35 -16.03
C ASP A 63 -6.05 -2.72 -16.47
N TYR A 64 -5.16 -3.58 -16.97
CA TYR A 64 -5.52 -4.93 -17.43
C TYR A 64 -6.02 -5.86 -16.32
N GLN A 65 -5.84 -5.50 -15.04
CA GLN A 65 -6.36 -6.25 -13.88
C GLN A 65 -7.57 -5.56 -13.22
N ARG A 66 -8.04 -4.41 -13.73
CA ARG A 66 -9.06 -3.62 -13.02
C ARG A 66 -10.45 -4.27 -13.00
N ASP A 67 -10.80 -5.08 -14.00
CA ASP A 67 -12.19 -5.51 -14.27
C ASP A 67 -12.75 -6.62 -13.36
N LEU A 68 -11.90 -7.40 -12.70
CA LEU A 68 -12.35 -8.53 -11.88
C LEU A 68 -12.51 -8.12 -10.42
N MET A 69 -13.69 -8.36 -9.83
CA MET A 69 -13.93 -8.12 -8.41
C MET A 69 -14.50 -9.36 -7.71
N TRP A 70 -13.99 -9.67 -6.52
CA TRP A 70 -14.57 -10.67 -5.62
C TRP A 70 -15.95 -10.21 -5.13
N ASP A 71 -16.88 -11.15 -5.00
CA ASP A 71 -18.12 -10.89 -4.27
C ASP A 71 -17.87 -10.63 -2.77
N GLU A 72 -18.85 -10.06 -2.08
CA GLU A 72 -18.71 -9.69 -0.66
C GLU A 72 -18.48 -10.90 0.25
N SER A 73 -18.97 -12.09 -0.11
CA SER A 73 -18.76 -13.31 0.68
C SER A 73 -17.30 -13.73 0.65
N ARG A 74 -16.68 -13.69 -0.53
CA ARG A 74 -15.27 -14.01 -0.74
C ARG A 74 -14.37 -12.96 -0.09
N GLN A 75 -14.72 -11.68 -0.20
CA GLN A 75 -14.06 -10.61 0.53
C GLN A 75 -14.13 -10.83 2.05
N SER A 76 -15.30 -11.18 2.58
CA SER A 76 -15.50 -11.46 4.01
C SER A 76 -14.66 -12.64 4.51
N LYS A 77 -14.59 -13.74 3.73
CA LYS A 77 -13.74 -14.90 4.06
C LYS A 77 -12.25 -14.57 4.12
N PHE A 78 -11.80 -13.64 3.27
CA PHE A 78 -10.43 -13.14 3.33
C PHE A 78 -10.18 -12.33 4.61
N ILE A 79 -11.09 -11.43 5.00
CA ILE A 79 -10.99 -10.73 6.29
C ILE A 79 -11.02 -11.71 7.47
N GLU A 80 -11.86 -12.75 7.42
CA GLU A 80 -11.89 -13.81 8.43
C GLU A 80 -10.54 -14.54 8.55
N SER A 81 -9.88 -14.80 7.43
CA SER A 81 -8.54 -15.41 7.40
C SER A 81 -7.51 -14.56 8.15
N ILE A 82 -7.52 -13.24 7.99
CA ILE A 82 -6.62 -12.33 8.71
C ILE A 82 -6.91 -12.35 10.21
N PHE A 83 -8.18 -12.34 10.61
CA PHE A 83 -8.55 -12.43 12.04
C PHE A 83 -8.13 -13.76 12.68
N LEU A 84 -8.11 -14.84 11.91
CA LEU A 84 -7.66 -16.16 12.34
C LEU A 84 -6.13 -16.31 12.29
N GLY A 85 -5.39 -15.31 11.80
CA GLY A 85 -3.93 -15.36 11.69
C GLY A 85 -3.44 -16.31 10.59
N LEU A 86 -4.26 -16.58 9.57
CA LEU A 86 -3.86 -17.38 8.42
C LEU A 86 -2.91 -16.57 7.52
N PRO A 87 -1.88 -17.20 6.95
CA PRO A 87 -0.95 -16.51 6.06
C PRO A 87 -1.67 -15.99 4.83
N THR A 88 -1.49 -14.70 4.56
CA THR A 88 -1.97 -14.04 3.34
C THR A 88 -0.84 -13.21 2.76
N HIS A 89 -0.78 -13.12 1.44
CA HIS A 89 0.29 -12.44 0.71
C HIS A 89 -0.30 -11.43 -0.26
N ILE A 90 0.40 -10.33 -0.49
CA ILE A 90 0.19 -9.41 -1.61
C ILE A 90 1.58 -9.26 -2.19
N VAL A 91 1.72 -9.48 -3.49
CA VAL A 91 2.99 -9.39 -4.20
C VAL A 91 2.97 -8.11 -4.99
N VAL A 92 3.97 -7.28 -4.74
CA VAL A 92 4.19 -6.05 -5.49
C VAL A 92 5.59 -6.07 -6.09
N ALA A 93 5.73 -5.43 -7.24
CA ALA A 93 6.98 -5.29 -7.97
C ALA A 93 7.32 -3.81 -8.16
N ASP A 94 8.59 -3.50 -7.95
CA ASP A 94 9.18 -2.23 -8.38
C ASP A 94 9.57 -2.40 -9.84
N LEU A 95 8.68 -1.98 -10.74
CA LEU A 95 8.96 -2.09 -12.16
C LEU A 95 9.90 -0.97 -12.58
N ARG A 96 10.92 -1.33 -13.37
CA ARG A 96 11.83 -0.34 -13.94
C ARG A 96 11.04 0.70 -14.73
N PRO A 97 11.49 1.97 -14.70
CA PRO A 97 10.94 3.03 -15.52
C PRO A 97 10.76 2.58 -16.97
N LYS A 98 9.53 2.67 -17.48
CA LYS A 98 9.29 2.58 -18.92
C LYS A 98 9.75 3.87 -19.58
N PRO A 99 10.15 3.82 -20.87
CA PRO A 99 10.54 5.03 -21.61
C PRO A 99 9.45 6.12 -21.66
N GLU A 100 8.19 5.71 -21.45
CA GLU A 100 7.03 6.58 -21.37
C GLU A 100 6.68 7.06 -19.95
N ASP A 101 7.37 6.59 -18.90
CA ASP A 101 7.16 7.07 -17.54
C ASP A 101 7.84 8.44 -17.36
N ASP A 102 7.03 9.49 -17.23
CA ASP A 102 7.47 10.85 -16.95
C ASP A 102 7.56 11.11 -15.44
N GLY A 103 8.61 11.82 -15.02
CA GLY A 103 8.81 12.50 -13.73
C GLY A 103 8.23 11.83 -12.47
N GLU A 104 6.92 12.00 -12.26
CA GLU A 104 6.19 11.65 -11.03
C GLU A 104 5.66 10.20 -11.00
N ASN A 105 5.60 9.50 -12.14
CA ASN A 105 5.22 8.08 -12.19
C ASN A 105 6.39 7.13 -11.88
N LEU A 106 7.62 7.67 -11.80
CA LEU A 106 8.83 6.93 -11.50
C LEU A 106 8.85 6.52 -10.02
N GLY A 107 8.95 5.20 -9.76
CA GLY A 107 9.08 4.65 -8.40
C GLY A 107 7.77 4.22 -7.74
N ARG A 108 6.66 4.18 -8.48
CA ARG A 108 5.42 3.49 -8.06
C ARG A 108 5.62 1.97 -8.14
N LEU A 109 4.96 1.24 -7.24
CA LEU A 109 5.01 -0.22 -7.17
C LEU A 109 3.72 -0.82 -7.76
N GLU A 110 3.90 -1.73 -8.71
CA GLU A 110 2.81 -2.47 -9.33
C GLU A 110 2.38 -3.63 -8.43
N ILE A 111 1.07 -3.77 -8.17
CA ILE A 111 0.51 -4.95 -7.49
C ILE A 111 0.34 -6.09 -8.50
N VAL A 112 1.31 -7.01 -8.53
CA VAL A 112 1.35 -8.14 -9.48
C VAL A 112 0.41 -9.27 -9.07
N ASP A 113 0.30 -9.57 -7.76
CA ASP A 113 -0.68 -10.51 -7.20
C ASP A 113 -1.31 -9.95 -5.92
N GLY A 114 -2.59 -10.23 -5.72
CA GLY A 114 -3.33 -9.78 -4.55
C GLY A 114 -4.14 -8.51 -4.75
N THR A 115 -4.44 -8.12 -5.99
CA THR A 115 -5.34 -7.00 -6.33
C THR A 115 -6.67 -7.07 -5.58
N GLN A 116 -7.25 -8.28 -5.48
CA GLN A 116 -8.49 -8.48 -4.73
C GLN A 116 -8.31 -8.39 -3.22
N ARG A 117 -7.12 -8.73 -2.72
CA ARG A 117 -6.78 -8.65 -1.29
C ARG A 117 -6.63 -7.19 -0.87
N ILE A 118 -5.88 -6.37 -1.62
CA ILE A 118 -5.72 -4.95 -1.31
C ILE A 118 -7.06 -4.19 -1.39
N ARG A 119 -7.88 -4.43 -2.42
CA ARG A 119 -9.22 -3.84 -2.56
C ARG A 119 -10.13 -4.22 -1.39
N THR A 120 -10.06 -5.47 -0.95
CA THR A 120 -10.83 -5.94 0.20
C THR A 120 -10.39 -5.26 1.50
N LEU A 121 -9.08 -5.09 1.71
CA LEU A 121 -8.55 -4.36 2.87
C LEU A 121 -9.01 -2.90 2.87
N ASP A 122 -8.85 -2.22 1.74
CA ASP A 122 -9.28 -0.83 1.56
C ASP A 122 -10.77 -0.66 1.87
N ARG A 123 -11.64 -1.46 1.24
CA ARG A 123 -13.09 -1.43 1.51
C ARG A 123 -13.43 -1.70 2.97
N PHE A 124 -12.76 -2.67 3.61
CA PHE A 124 -13.03 -3.01 5.00
C PHE A 124 -12.62 -1.88 5.95
N LEU A 125 -11.39 -1.37 5.84
CA LEU A 125 -10.87 -0.27 6.66
C LEU A 125 -11.72 1.00 6.53
N ASN A 126 -12.26 1.26 5.34
CA ASN A 126 -13.13 2.40 5.07
C ASN A 126 -14.62 2.16 5.36
N ASN A 127 -14.98 1.03 5.98
CA ASN A 127 -16.36 0.68 6.35
C ASN A 127 -17.33 0.49 5.16
N GLU A 128 -16.78 0.19 3.98
CA GLU A 128 -17.51 -0.06 2.74
C GLU A 128 -17.83 -1.55 2.55
N LEU A 129 -17.14 -2.44 3.28
CA LEU A 129 -17.46 -3.87 3.36
C LEU A 129 -18.11 -4.20 4.71
N GLN A 130 -19.30 -4.79 4.67
CA GLN A 130 -19.93 -5.44 5.81
C GLN A 130 -19.70 -6.96 5.73
N LEU A 131 -19.20 -7.55 6.80
CA LEU A 131 -18.84 -8.98 6.79
C LEU A 131 -20.08 -9.87 6.67
N CYS A 132 -20.03 -10.87 5.79
CA CYS A 132 -21.12 -11.81 5.55
C CYS A 132 -20.61 -13.22 5.24
N GLY A 133 -21.48 -14.23 5.45
CA GLY A 133 -21.19 -15.62 5.13
C GLY A 133 -20.01 -16.23 5.90
N LEU A 134 -19.67 -15.71 7.08
CA LEU A 134 -18.59 -16.24 7.91
C LEU A 134 -19.02 -17.50 8.65
N GLU A 135 -18.18 -18.55 8.61
CA GLU A 135 -18.47 -19.86 9.21
C GLU A 135 -17.68 -20.13 10.49
N LYS A 136 -16.46 -19.58 10.63
CA LYS A 136 -15.60 -19.80 11.81
C LYS A 136 -15.84 -18.72 12.85
N LEU A 137 -15.85 -17.46 12.43
CA LEU A 137 -16.12 -16.28 13.23
C LEU A 137 -17.55 -15.78 13.00
N LYS A 138 -18.54 -16.67 13.14
CA LYS A 138 -19.96 -16.39 12.83
C LYS A 138 -20.52 -15.12 13.50
N LYS A 139 -19.99 -14.75 14.66
CA LYS A 139 -20.40 -13.57 15.44
C LYS A 139 -19.93 -12.24 14.84
N LEU A 140 -19.00 -12.27 13.88
CA LEU A 140 -18.55 -11.09 13.14
C LEU A 140 -19.41 -10.82 11.89
N ASN A 141 -20.35 -11.70 11.54
CA ASN A 141 -21.30 -11.37 10.48
C ASN A 141 -22.05 -10.07 10.84
N ASN A 142 -22.25 -9.22 9.84
CA ASN A 142 -22.79 -7.87 9.90
C ASN A 142 -21.89 -6.79 10.51
N PHE A 143 -20.65 -7.11 10.88
CA PHE A 143 -19.71 -6.11 11.37
C PHE A 143 -19.05 -5.38 10.20
N LYS A 144 -18.87 -4.07 10.37
CA LYS A 144 -17.89 -3.25 9.65
C LYS A 144 -16.66 -3.01 10.54
N PHE A 145 -15.61 -2.42 9.98
CA PHE A 145 -14.37 -2.20 10.73
C PHE A 145 -14.56 -1.33 11.99
N ARG A 146 -15.39 -0.27 11.90
CA ARG A 146 -15.73 0.63 13.01
C ARG A 146 -16.44 -0.05 14.17
N ASP A 147 -17.11 -1.18 13.92
CA ASP A 147 -17.87 -1.92 14.95
C ASP A 147 -16.95 -2.80 15.81
N LEU A 148 -15.70 -3.00 15.39
CA LEU A 148 -14.68 -3.68 16.16
C LEU A 148 -14.20 -2.81 17.33
N SER A 149 -13.82 -3.43 18.45
CA SER A 149 -13.18 -2.70 19.53
C SER A 149 -11.88 -2.03 19.06
N LEU A 150 -11.52 -0.89 19.65
CA LEU A 150 -10.28 -0.17 19.32
C LEU A 150 -9.04 -1.07 19.41
N ALA A 151 -8.99 -1.97 20.40
CA ALA A 151 -7.90 -2.93 20.53
C ALA A 151 -7.85 -3.93 19.36
N ARG A 152 -9.00 -4.30 18.79
CA ARG A 152 -9.08 -5.20 17.63
C ARG A 152 -8.72 -4.47 16.34
N GLN A 153 -9.19 -3.23 16.14
CA GLN A 153 -8.80 -2.38 15.01
C GLN A 153 -7.27 -2.20 14.96
N ARG A 154 -6.66 -1.84 16.09
CA ARG A 154 -5.19 -1.70 16.23
C ARG A 154 -4.42 -2.99 15.92
N ARG A 155 -4.97 -4.16 16.28
CA ARG A 155 -4.34 -5.45 15.95
C ARG A 155 -4.47 -5.78 14.47
N PHE A 156 -5.62 -5.48 13.87
CA PHE A 156 -5.86 -5.69 12.45
C PHE A 156 -4.93 -4.84 11.58
N ASN A 157 -4.80 -3.55 11.90
CA ASN A 157 -3.90 -2.62 11.21
C ASN A 157 -2.43 -3.07 11.23
N ARG A 158 -1.99 -3.71 12.32
CA ARG A 158 -0.62 -4.23 12.49
C ARG A 158 -0.41 -5.63 11.91
N ALA A 159 -1.43 -6.28 11.36
CA ALA A 159 -1.25 -7.57 10.70
C ALA A 159 -0.36 -7.38 9.47
N SER A 160 0.65 -8.24 9.28
CA SER A 160 1.47 -8.27 8.07
C SER A 160 0.79 -9.17 7.04
N VAL A 161 0.53 -8.63 5.84
CA VAL A 161 -0.19 -9.35 4.77
C VAL A 161 0.48 -9.25 3.40
N ALA A 162 1.61 -8.56 3.27
CA ALA A 162 2.36 -8.43 2.02
C ALA A 162 3.75 -9.08 2.11
N ARG A 163 4.20 -9.61 0.98
CA ARG A 163 5.60 -9.98 0.72
C ARG A 163 6.01 -9.33 -0.60
N TYR A 164 7.06 -8.54 -0.57
CA TYR A 164 7.60 -7.87 -1.73
C TYR A 164 8.40 -8.84 -2.60
N ALA A 165 8.25 -8.71 -3.92
CA ALA A 165 9.16 -9.30 -4.90
C ALA A 165 9.68 -8.19 -5.79
N VAL A 166 10.79 -7.57 -5.37
CA VAL A 166 11.54 -6.63 -6.21
C VAL A 166 12.28 -7.47 -7.27
N GLY A 167 12.32 -7.05 -8.53
CA GLY A 167 13.05 -7.70 -9.63
C GLY A 167 13.42 -6.70 -10.71
#